data_AF-A0A6I6WKE5-F1
#
_entry.id   AF-A0A6I6WKE5-F1
#
_cell.length_a   1.000
_cell.length_b   1.000
_cell.length_c   1.000
_cell.angle_alpha   90.00
_cell.angle_beta   90.00
_cell.angle_gamma   90.00
#
_symmetry.space_group_name_H-M   'P 1'
#
loop_
_entity.id
_entity.type
_entity.pdbx_description
1 polymer ?
#
loop_
_entity_poly.entity_id
_entity_poly.type
_entity_poly.pdbx_seq_one_letter_code
_entity_poly.pdbx_strand_id
1 'polypeptide(L)' 'MTWARILTEWPLVEADLHETYGIDLGAPGVLRSRSWRWLRLRILGLMSADSRLARHLAPPEK' A
#
# COMPACT_ATOMS: atom_id res chain seq x y z
N MET A 1 -2.87 -11.08 9.37
CA MET A 1 -2.00 -10.02 8.80
C MET A 1 -1.99 -8.83 9.74
N THR A 2 -0.82 -8.26 10.10
CA THR A 2 -0.72 -7.10 11.01
C THR A 2 -0.25 -5.85 10.25
N TRP A 3 -0.56 -4.66 10.78
CA TRP A 3 -0.09 -3.39 10.18
C TRP A 3 1.42 -3.26 10.20
N ALA A 4 2.08 -3.71 11.27
CA ALA A 4 3.54 -3.70 11.35
C ALA A 4 4.17 -4.47 10.16
N ARG A 5 3.66 -5.67 9.86
CA ARG A 5 4.16 -6.48 8.74
C ARG A 5 3.92 -5.82 7.38
N ILE A 6 2.78 -5.17 7.18
CA ILE A 6 2.49 -4.44 5.93
C ILE A 6 3.45 -3.25 5.77
N LEU A 7 3.66 -2.49 6.85
CA LEU A 7 4.48 -1.28 6.81
C LEU A 7 5.99 -1.57 6.78
N THR A 8 6.43 -2.77 7.16
CA THR A 8 7.80 -3.24 6.88
C THR A 8 8.10 -3.24 5.38
N GLU A 9 7.08 -3.49 4.56
CA GLU A 9 7.17 -3.54 3.10
C GLU A 9 6.79 -2.19 2.47
N TRP A 10 7.20 -1.08 3.10
CA TRP A 10 6.86 0.28 2.65
C TRP A 10 7.19 0.55 1.16
N PRO A 11 8.33 0.10 0.60
CA PRO A 11 8.61 0.30 -0.82
C PRO A 11 7.58 -0.36 -1.75
N LEU A 12 7.03 -1.52 -1.36
CA LEU A 12 5.96 -2.18 -2.13
C LEU A 12 4.65 -1.40 -2.00
N VAL A 13 4.35 -0.88 -0.82
CA VAL A 13 3.19 0.00 -0.59
C VAL A 13 3.27 1.25 -1.48
N GLU A 14 4.42 1.93 -1.51
CA GLU A 14 4.62 3.13 -2.33
C GLU A 14 4.49 2.84 -3.83
N ALA A 15 5.17 1.78 -4.31
CA ALA A 15 5.12 1.39 -5.71
C ALA A 15 3.71 1.05 -6.17
N ASP A 16 2.98 0.24 -5.39
CA ASP A 16 1.64 -0.19 -5.75
C ASP A 16 0.59 0.92 -5.58
N LEU A 17 0.76 1.86 -4.63
CA LEU A 17 -0.07 3.06 -4.54
C LEU A 17 0.08 3.94 -5.79
N HIS A 18 1.31 4.09 -6.28
CA HIS A 18 1.57 4.85 -7.50
C HIS A 18 0.98 4.12 -8.71
N GLU A 19 1.28 2.84 -8.90
CA GLU A 19 0.80 2.11 -10.08
C GLU A 19 -0.73 1.94 -10.11
N THR A 20 -1.35 1.62 -8.98
CA THR A 20 -2.79 1.29 -8.93
C THR A 20 -3.67 2.53 -8.88
N TYR A 21 -3.23 3.58 -8.18
CA TYR A 21 -4.06 4.76 -7.90
C TYR A 21 -3.48 6.08 -8.41
N GLY A 22 -2.29 6.07 -9.01
CA GLY A 22 -1.59 7.30 -9.39
C GLY A 22 -1.15 8.13 -8.17
N ILE A 23 -0.98 7.51 -7.00
CA ILE A 23 -0.62 8.20 -5.76
C ILE A 23 0.88 8.09 -5.52
N ASP A 24 1.61 9.17 -5.79
CA ASP A 24 3.00 9.30 -5.37
C ASP A 24 3.07 9.83 -3.92
N LEU A 25 3.55 9.01 -2.99
CA LEU A 25 3.72 9.41 -1.59
C LEU A 25 4.96 10.30 -1.35
N GLY A 26 5.92 10.30 -2.28
CA GLY A 26 7.06 11.22 -2.28
C GLY A 26 6.66 12.64 -2.69
N ALA A 27 5.50 12.80 -3.35
CA ALA A 27 4.99 14.11 -3.72
C ALA A 27 4.76 15.00 -2.48
N PRO A 28 5.28 16.23 -2.47
CA PRO A 28 5.20 17.11 -1.30
C PRO A 28 3.76 17.33 -0.83
N GLY A 29 3.52 17.08 0.46
CA GLY A 29 2.26 17.42 1.13
C GLY A 29 1.14 16.38 1.04
N VAL A 30 1.31 15.28 0.32
CA VAL A 30 0.30 14.20 0.25
C VAL A 30 0.01 13.64 1.64
N LEU A 31 1.03 13.18 2.36
CA LEU A 31 0.86 12.60 3.70
C LEU A 31 0.49 13.64 4.77
N ARG A 32 0.76 14.94 4.54
CA ARG A 32 0.37 16.01 5.47
C ARG A 32 -1.08 16.44 5.31
N SER A 33 -1.63 16.37 4.09
CA SER A 33 -2.98 16.84 3.76
C SER A 33 -4.05 15.76 3.89
N ARG A 34 -3.66 14.49 4.05
CA ARG A 34 -4.57 13.35 4.10
C ARG A 34 -4.54 12.68 5.47
N SER A 35 -5.70 12.21 5.91
CA SER A 35 -5.82 11.49 7.17
C SER A 35 -5.20 10.09 7.06
N TRP A 36 -4.80 9.52 8.21
CA TRP A 36 -4.37 8.11 8.25
C TRP A 36 -5.45 7.17 7.68
N ARG A 37 -6.73 7.43 7.95
CA ARG A 37 -7.85 6.64 7.39
C ARG A 37 -7.82 6.64 5.85
N TRP A 38 -7.50 7.76 5.21
CA TRP A 38 -7.41 7.86 3.75
C TRP A 38 -6.37 6.91 3.18
N LEU A 39 -5.15 6.90 3.76
CA LEU A 39 -4.06 6.03 3.36
C LEU A 39 -4.39 4.56 3.67
N ARG A 40 -4.88 4.30 4.89
CA ARG A 40 -5.25 2.96 5.37
C ARG A 40 -6.21 2.24 4.41
N LEU A 41 -7.25 2.91 3.93
CA LEU A 41 -8.22 2.32 3.00
C LEU A 41 -7.61 1.94 1.66
N ARG A 42 -6.63 2.71 1.17
CA ARG A 42 -5.94 2.43 -0.09
C ARG A 42 -4.97 1.27 0.05
N ILE A 43 -4.23 1.20 1.15
CA ILE A 43 -3.38 0.03 1.46
C ILE A 43 -4.23 -1.25 1.55
N LEU A 44 -5.39 -1.19 2.21
CA LEU A 44 -6.32 -2.33 2.23
C LEU A 44 -6.87 -2.67 0.84
N GLY A 45 -7.10 -1.66 -0.01
CA GLY A 45 -7.47 -1.87 -1.41
C GLY A 45 -6.38 -2.63 -2.19
N LEU A 46 -5.11 -2.30 -1.99
CA LEU A 46 -3.99 -3.03 -2.58
C LEU A 46 -3.96 -4.50 -2.14
N MET A 47 -4.22 -4.77 -0.86
CA MET A 47 -4.27 -6.14 -0.32
C MET A 47 -5.40 -6.99 -0.90
N SER A 48 -6.47 -6.36 -1.39
CA SER A 48 -7.61 -7.02 -2.03
C SER A 48 -7.48 -7.10 -3.57
N ALA A 49 -6.47 -6.44 -4.14
CA ALA A 49 -6.18 -6.44 -5.57
C ALA A 49 -5.01 -7.39 -5.89
N ASP A 50 -4.80 -7.68 -7.17
CA ASP A 50 -3.62 -8.41 -7.64
C ASP A 50 -2.36 -7.52 -7.68
N SER A 51 -1.95 -7.05 -6.50
CA SER A 51 -0.80 -6.15 -6.30
C SER A 51 0.47 -6.90 -5.91
N ARG A 52 1.64 -6.27 -6.06
CA ARG A 52 2.92 -6.85 -5.64
C ARG A 52 2.92 -7.08 -4.12
N LEU A 53 2.40 -6.12 -3.37
CA LEU A 53 2.22 -6.17 -1.93
C LEU A 53 1.35 -7.37 -1.52
N ALA A 54 0.21 -7.58 -2.19
CA ALA A 54 -0.67 -8.70 -1.91
C ALA A 54 0.03 -10.05 -2.16
N ARG A 55 0.68 -10.21 -3.33
CA ARG A 55 1.42 -11.44 -3.68
C ARG A 55 2.60 -11.72 -2.74
N HIS A 56 3.29 -10.67 -2.28
CA HIS A 56 4.42 -10.80 -1.35
C HIS A 56 3.95 -11.22 0.05
N LEU A 57 2.86 -10.64 0.54
CA LEU A 57 2.36 -10.89 1.89
C LEU A 57 1.50 -12.14 2.01
N ALA A 58 0.84 -12.54 0.92
CA ALA A 58 0.00 -13.73 0.82
C ALA A 58 0.32 -14.47 -0.50
N PRO A 59 1.48 -15.14 -0.60
CA PRO A 59 1.84 -15.88 -1.81
C PRO A 59 0.84 -17.02 -2.05
N PRO A 60 0.50 -17.33 -3.32
CA PRO A 60 -0.37 -18.46 -3.63
C PRO A 60 0.26 -19.77 -3.14
N GLU A 61 -0.57 -20.70 -2.70
CA GLU A 61 -0.13 -22.06 -2.38
C GLU A 61 0.45 -22.72 -3.65
N LYS A 62 1.53 -23.49 -3.47
CA LYS A 62 2.24 -24.16 -4.56
C LYS A 62 1.45 -25.33 -5.13
#